data_AF-A0A352UFK3-F1
#
_entry.id   AF-A0A352UFK3-F1
#
_cell.length_a   1.000
_cell.length_b   1.000
_cell.length_c   1.000
_cell.angle_alpha   90.00
_cell.angle_beta   90.00
_cell.angle_gamma   90.00
#
_symmetry.space_group_name_H-M   'P 1'
#
loop_
_entity.id
_entity.type
_entity.pdbx_description
1 polymer ?
#
loop_
_entity_poly.entity_id
_entity_poly.type
_entity_poly.pdbx_seq_one_letter_code
_entity_poly.pdbx_strand_id
1 'polypeptide(L)'
;LADNAPSFVASPGYGNVMVFWQSGNTNNKLESSGNAIRALRGGAVSLGGSAIIERCPVELKSEFDVWGEAGDSIEIMRRMKQQYDPKGILNPGRFIGRI
;
A
#
# COMPACT_ATOMS: atom_id res chain seq x y z
N LEU A 1 1.46 -22.60 16.92
CA LEU A 1 0.85 -21.61 16.01
C LEU A 1 1.89 -21.33 14.94
N ALA A 2 1.58 -21.54 13.65
CA ALA A 2 2.59 -21.42 12.60
C ALA A 2 3.19 -20.01 12.59
N ASP A 3 4.53 -19.90 12.60
CA ASP A 3 5.34 -18.67 12.70
C ASP A 3 5.17 -17.64 11.54
N ASN A 4 4.09 -17.75 10.76
CA ASN A 4 3.83 -16.95 9.56
C ASN A 4 2.34 -16.56 9.38
N ALA A 5 1.47 -16.80 10.37
CA ALA A 5 0.08 -16.38 10.28
C ALA A 5 -0.03 -14.84 10.41
N PRO A 6 -0.86 -14.17 9.58
CA PRO A 6 -1.09 -12.75 9.73
C PRO A 6 -1.84 -12.43 11.02
N SER A 7 -1.53 -11.29 11.61
CA SER A 7 -2.41 -10.65 12.58
C SER A 7 -3.17 -9.52 11.92
N PHE A 8 -4.38 -9.22 12.39
CA PHE A 8 -5.18 -8.13 11.85
C PHE A 8 -6.01 -7.45 12.92
N VAL A 9 -6.34 -6.19 12.67
CA VAL A 9 -7.25 -5.38 13.47
C VAL A 9 -8.33 -4.86 12.52
N ALA A 10 -9.59 -5.17 12.80
CA ALA A 10 -10.72 -4.72 11.99
C ALA A 10 -11.57 -3.75 12.80
N SER A 11 -12.02 -2.66 12.16
CA SER A 11 -13.07 -1.81 12.73
C SER A 11 -14.29 -1.84 11.80
N PRO A 12 -15.24 -2.77 12.01
CA PRO A 12 -16.36 -2.99 11.10
C PRO A 12 -17.21 -1.74 10.86
N GLY A 13 -17.35 -0.86 11.87
CA GLY A 13 -18.12 0.38 11.76
C GLY A 13 -17.52 1.42 10.79
N TYR A 14 -16.24 1.30 10.45
CA TYR A 14 -15.54 2.18 9.50
C TYR A 14 -15.14 1.47 8.20
N GLY A 15 -15.44 0.17 8.06
CA GLY A 15 -15.10 -0.61 6.87
C GLY A 15 -13.59 -0.79 6.63
N ASN A 16 -12.75 -0.67 7.67
CA ASN A 16 -11.31 -0.83 7.54
C ASN A 16 -10.80 -2.10 8.24
N VAL A 17 -9.76 -2.69 7.63
CA VAL A 17 -9.00 -3.80 8.20
C VAL A 17 -7.52 -3.49 8.02
N MET A 18 -6.78 -3.48 9.12
CA MET A 18 -5.33 -3.35 9.13
C MET A 18 -4.72 -4.73 9.29
N VAL A 19 -3.90 -5.15 8.33
CA VAL A 19 -3.27 -6.48 8.32
C VAL A 19 -1.77 -6.32 8.55
N PHE A 20 -1.22 -7.16 9.41
CA PHE A 20 0.19 -7.20 9.77
C PHE A 20 0.77 -8.57 9.44
N TRP A 21 1.87 -8.57 8.69
CA TRP A 21 2.61 -9.80 8.38
C TRP A 21 3.98 -9.74 9.05
N GLN A 22 4.14 -10.49 10.13
CA GLN A 22 5.44 -10.77 10.71
C GLN A 22 5.96 -12.05 10.08
N SER A 23 6.71 -11.91 8.99
CA SER A 23 7.46 -13.05 8.47
C SER A 23 8.62 -13.35 9.42
N GLY A 24 8.65 -14.58 9.93
CA GLY A 24 9.74 -15.11 10.75
C GLY A 24 11.08 -15.13 10.00
N ASN A 25 12.13 -15.66 10.65
CA ASN A 25 13.49 -15.70 10.07
C ASN A 25 13.60 -16.78 8.98
N THR A 26 12.97 -16.52 7.84
CA THR A 26 12.97 -17.40 6.66
C THR A 26 13.68 -16.75 5.50
N ASN A 27 14.43 -17.54 4.73
CA ASN A 27 15.19 -17.09 3.55
C ASN A 27 14.31 -16.39 2.48
N ASN A 28 12.99 -16.61 2.47
CA ASN A 28 12.05 -16.10 1.45
C ASN A 28 11.07 -15.04 1.99
N LYS A 29 11.47 -14.26 3.00
CA LYS A 29 10.62 -13.24 3.65
C LYS A 29 10.04 -12.20 2.70
N LEU A 30 10.88 -11.68 1.79
CA LEU A 30 10.47 -10.64 0.84
C LEU A 30 9.44 -11.18 -0.16
N GLU A 31 9.70 -12.33 -0.76
CA GLU A 31 8.79 -12.98 -1.71
C GLU A 31 7.44 -13.31 -1.06
N SER A 32 7.45 -13.88 0.15
CA SER A 32 6.22 -14.20 0.88
C SER A 32 5.40 -12.94 1.19
N SER A 33 6.07 -11.86 1.60
CA SER A 33 5.43 -10.57 1.85
C SER A 33 4.86 -9.95 0.58
N GLY A 34 5.60 -10.02 -0.54
CA GLY A 34 5.14 -9.55 -1.84
C GLY A 34 3.89 -10.30 -2.33
N ASN A 35 3.85 -11.62 -2.15
CA ASN A 35 2.68 -12.43 -2.47
C ASN A 35 1.48 -12.08 -1.59
N ALA A 36 1.68 -11.86 -0.29
CA ALA A 36 0.62 -11.40 0.60
C ALA A 36 0.07 -10.02 0.19
N ILE A 37 0.94 -9.07 -0.18
CA ILE A 37 0.55 -7.75 -0.69
C ILE A 37 -0.30 -7.89 -1.96
N ARG A 38 0.14 -8.70 -2.93
CA ARG A 38 -0.61 -8.95 -4.17
C ARG A 38 -1.99 -9.54 -3.88
N ALA A 39 -2.07 -10.53 -3.02
CA ALA A 39 -3.34 -11.19 -2.65
C ALA A 39 -4.30 -10.23 -1.94
N LEU A 40 -3.83 -9.48 -0.94
CA LEU A 40 -4.66 -8.53 -0.20
C LEU A 40 -5.16 -7.40 -1.08
N ARG A 41 -4.30 -6.84 -1.93
CA ARG A 41 -4.69 -5.77 -2.86
C ARG A 41 -5.71 -6.27 -3.89
N GLY A 42 -5.47 -7.43 -4.49
CA GLY A 42 -6.42 -8.03 -5.43
C GLY A 42 -7.78 -8.33 -4.77
N GLY A 43 -7.76 -8.87 -3.56
CA GLY A 43 -8.98 -9.11 -2.78
C GLY A 43 -9.74 -7.82 -2.46
N ALA A 44 -9.06 -6.79 -1.96
CA ALA A 44 -9.67 -5.50 -1.66
C ALA A 44 -10.32 -4.86 -2.90
N VAL A 45 -9.60 -4.82 -4.03
CA VAL A 45 -10.12 -4.28 -5.31
C VAL A 45 -11.32 -5.08 -5.81
N SER A 46 -11.28 -6.41 -5.73
CA SER A 46 -12.42 -7.26 -6.15
C SER A 46 -13.70 -7.03 -5.33
N LEU A 47 -13.56 -6.53 -4.10
CA LEU A 47 -14.65 -6.16 -3.21
C LEU A 47 -15.06 -4.68 -3.34
N GLY A 48 -14.52 -3.95 -4.32
CA GLY A 48 -14.76 -2.51 -4.50
C GLY A 48 -14.07 -1.61 -3.48
N GLY A 49 -13.11 -2.16 -2.71
CA GLY A 49 -12.30 -1.43 -1.74
C GLY A 49 -10.90 -1.09 -2.27
N SER A 50 -10.03 -0.64 -1.38
CA SER A 50 -8.62 -0.34 -1.68
C SER A 50 -7.70 -0.84 -0.57
N ALA A 51 -6.41 -0.98 -0.88
CA ALA A 51 -5.41 -1.40 0.08
C ALA A 51 -4.10 -0.61 -0.09
N ILE A 52 -3.66 0.02 0.98
CA ILE A 52 -2.39 0.75 1.08
C ILE A 52 -1.38 -0.04 1.91
N ILE A 53 -0.09 0.22 1.67
CA ILE A 53 1.02 -0.34 2.42
C ILE A 53 1.55 0.76 3.34
N GLU A 54 1.19 0.69 4.63
CA GLU A 54 1.67 1.67 5.60
C GLU A 54 3.15 1.46 5.96
N ARG A 55 3.57 0.20 6.08
CA ARG A 55 4.92 -0.19 6.49
C ARG A 55 5.38 -1.44 5.76
N CYS A 56 6.56 -1.35 5.16
CA CYS A 56 7.27 -2.48 4.57
C CYS A 56 8.79 -2.21 4.55
N PRO A 57 9.62 -3.26 4.45
CA PRO A 57 11.04 -3.14 4.13
C PRO A 57 11.28 -2.33 2.86
N VAL A 58 12.45 -1.69 2.75
CA VAL A 58 12.76 -0.78 1.63
C VAL A 58 12.80 -1.52 0.29
N GLU A 59 13.19 -2.79 0.30
CA GLU A 59 13.28 -3.67 -0.85
C GLU A 59 11.90 -3.92 -1.49
N LEU A 60 10.84 -3.94 -0.67
CA LEU A 60 9.47 -4.06 -1.17
C LEU A 60 8.90 -2.72 -1.65
N LYS A 61 9.39 -1.58 -1.12
CA LYS A 61 8.93 -0.25 -1.57
C LYS A 61 9.25 0.03 -3.03
N SER A 62 10.33 -0.55 -3.57
CA SER A 62 10.68 -0.41 -4.98
C SER A 62 9.82 -1.26 -5.92
N GLU A 63 9.24 -2.35 -5.43
CA GLU A 63 8.42 -3.26 -6.23
C GLU A 63 6.94 -2.82 -6.27
N PHE A 64 6.45 -2.20 -5.20
CA PHE A 64 5.03 -1.85 -5.05
C PHE A 64 4.80 -0.35 -4.95
N ASP A 65 3.75 0.15 -5.64
CA ASP A 65 3.16 1.42 -5.25
C ASP A 65 2.50 1.24 -3.87
N VAL A 66 3.02 1.93 -2.85
CA VAL A 66 2.54 1.82 -1.47
C VAL A 66 1.13 2.41 -1.30
N TRP A 67 0.67 3.26 -2.21
CA TRP A 67 -0.65 3.87 -2.12
C TRP A 67 -1.74 3.08 -2.85
N GLY A 68 -1.36 2.13 -3.71
CA GLY A 68 -2.31 1.41 -4.56
C GLY A 68 -2.61 2.14 -5.86
N GLU A 69 -3.75 1.83 -6.47
CA GLU A 69 -4.12 2.39 -7.77
C GLU A 69 -4.58 3.84 -7.65
N ALA A 70 -4.15 4.67 -8.60
CA ALA A 70 -4.39 6.10 -8.56
C ALA A 70 -5.85 6.51 -8.76
N GLY A 71 -6.65 5.62 -9.34
CA GLY A 71 -8.07 5.83 -9.65
C GLY A 71 -8.34 7.10 -10.47
N ASP A 72 -9.62 7.43 -10.60
CA ASP A 72 -10.06 8.59 -11.39
C ASP A 72 -9.75 9.92 -10.69
N SER A 73 -9.57 9.90 -9.37
CA SER A 73 -9.31 11.09 -8.55
C SER A 73 -7.90 11.68 -8.72
N ILE A 74 -6.99 10.98 -9.42
CA ILE A 74 -5.59 11.41 -9.55
C ILE A 74 -5.43 12.78 -10.21
N GLU A 75 -6.31 13.12 -11.14
CA GLU A 75 -6.22 14.40 -11.86
C GLU A 75 -6.57 15.58 -10.94
N ILE A 76 -7.49 15.41 -10.00
CA ILE A 76 -7.81 16.42 -8.99
C ILE A 76 -6.60 16.62 -8.07
N MET A 77 -6.00 15.53 -7.60
CA MET A 77 -4.81 15.58 -6.73
C MET A 77 -3.61 16.23 -7.44
N ARG A 78 -3.43 15.96 -8.74
CA ARG A 78 -2.39 16.60 -9.56
C ARG A 78 -2.58 18.10 -9.66
N ARG A 79 -3.80 18.58 -9.87
CA ARG A 79 -4.11 20.03 -9.92
C ARG A 79 -3.84 20.69 -8.57
N MET A 80 -4.23 20.06 -7.47
CA MET A 80 -3.90 20.55 -6.13
C MET A 80 -2.38 20.62 -5.93
N LYS A 81 -1.64 19.56 -6.30
CA LYS A 81 -0.18 19.53 -6.22
C LYS A 81 0.47 20.65 -7.03
N GLN A 82 -0.02 20.93 -8.24
CA GLN A 82 0.48 22.03 -9.08
C GLN A 82 0.21 23.41 -8.48
N GLN A 83 -0.93 23.61 -7.81
CA GLN A 83 -1.25 24.89 -7.15
C GLN A 83 -0.35 25.16 -5.94
N TYR A 84 -0.09 24.14 -5.12
CA TYR A 84 0.65 24.29 -3.86
C TYR A 84 2.16 24.04 -3.98
N ASP A 85 2.59 23.27 -4.97
CA ASP A 85 4.00 22.96 -5.25
C ASP A 85 4.27 23.01 -6.77
N PRO A 86 4.18 24.21 -7.39
CA PRO A 86 4.37 24.37 -8.83
C PRO A 86 5.78 24.01 -9.29
N LYS A 87 6.76 23.99 -8.38
CA LYS A 87 8.16 23.61 -8.67
C LYS A 87 8.44 22.12 -8.44
N GLY A 88 7.47 21.36 -7.90
CA GLY A 88 7.62 19.93 -7.62
C GLY A 88 8.73 19.61 -6.61
N ILE A 89 9.03 20.53 -5.69
CA ILE A 89 10.17 20.38 -4.75
C ILE A 89 9.81 19.54 -3.54
N LEU A 90 8.52 19.44 -3.20
CA LEU A 90 8.07 18.72 -2.02
C LEU A 90 7.89 17.24 -2.37
N ASN A 91 8.90 16.44 -2.00
CA ASN A 91 8.85 14.98 -2.03
C ASN A 91 8.50 14.40 -3.43
N PRO A 92 9.32 14.69 -4.45
CA PRO A 92 9.02 14.37 -5.85
C PRO A 92 8.84 12.87 -6.08
N GLY A 93 7.78 12.51 -6.82
CA GLY A 93 7.51 11.13 -7.24
C GLY A 93 7.05 10.20 -6.11
N ARG A 94 6.75 10.74 -4.93
CA ARG A 94 6.42 9.95 -3.72
C ARG A 94 5.02 10.27 -3.21
N PHE A 95 4.08 10.22 -4.14
CA PHE A 95 2.64 10.19 -3.91
C PHE A 95 1.96 9.25 -4.92
N ILE A 96 0.64 9.07 -4.79
CA ILE A 96 -0.19 8.28 -5.70
C ILE A 96 0.12 8.64 -7.16
N GLY A 97 0.33 7.66 -8.03
CA GLY A 97 0.61 7.92 -9.44
C GLY A 97 1.92 8.68 -9.71
N ARG A 98 2.84 8.70 -8.72
CA ARG A 98 4.15 9.37 -8.76
C ARG A 98 4.07 10.87 -9.04
N ILE A 99 3.01 11.54 -8.58
CA ILE A 99 2.92 13.02 -8.57
C ILE A 99 3.62 13.65 -7.37
#